data_AF-A0A2V8TSE0-F1
#
_entry.id   AF-A0A2V8TSE0-F1
#
_cell.length_a   1.000
_cell.length_b   1.000
_cell.length_c   1.000
_cell.angle_alpha   90.00
_cell.angle_beta   90.00
_cell.angle_gamma   90.00
#
_symmetry.space_group_name_H-M   'P 1'
#
loop_
_entity.id
_entity.type
_entity.pdbx_description
1 polymer ?
#
loop_
_entity_poly.entity_id
_entity_poly.type
_entity_poly.pdbx_seq_one_letter_code
_entity_poly.pdbx_strand_id
1 'polypeptide(L)'
;MRATAHLPLALLDFEREIRLEPGGVARIRETVTNLTAMDRPIAWTQHVTLGPPFIEPGISRLDFPAQRSMVFPINLSEHQRYQPGAVFGWPVVPNKDGSVSDLRIFSASRNSAGVTGHAVDEDRVNGFFIAWHPGLEVLCGYVWRRADFPWISLWEENRSRAFPPWNGVTVAHGLEFGASPFAEGRRKTVERGSLFGLPTYRWLAAKGSLTAEYLAFARRSTVMPAEQPAEIRL
;
A
#
# COMPACT_ATOMS: atom_id res chain seq x y z
N MET A 1 -3.54 -13.57 -18.58
CA MET A 1 -4.95 -13.40 -18.19
C MET A 1 -5.34 -11.95 -18.44
N ARG A 2 -6.55 -11.69 -18.98
CA ARG A 2 -7.13 -10.35 -19.08
C ARG A 2 -8.46 -10.33 -18.33
N ALA A 3 -8.67 -9.33 -17.51
CA ALA A 3 -9.91 -9.10 -16.76
C ALA A 3 -10.41 -7.69 -17.05
N THR A 4 -11.71 -7.53 -17.24
CA THR A 4 -12.35 -6.24 -17.51
C THR A 4 -13.53 -6.04 -16.57
N ALA A 5 -13.83 -4.77 -16.26
CA ALA A 5 -14.97 -4.39 -15.45
C ALA A 5 -15.56 -3.07 -15.97
N HIS A 6 -16.86 -3.07 -16.20
CA HIS A 6 -17.64 -1.85 -16.40
C HIS A 6 -18.19 -1.40 -15.04
N LEU A 7 -17.88 -0.18 -14.62
CA LEU A 7 -18.28 0.38 -13.33
C LEU A 7 -19.33 1.48 -13.55
N PRO A 8 -20.63 1.14 -13.71
CA PRO A 8 -21.65 2.06 -14.18
C PRO A 8 -21.88 3.25 -13.23
N LEU A 9 -21.78 3.04 -11.91
CA LEU A 9 -21.92 4.11 -10.92
C LEU A 9 -20.71 5.06 -10.90
N ALA A 10 -19.52 4.54 -11.19
CA ALA A 10 -18.33 5.36 -11.28
C ALA A 10 -18.19 6.03 -12.66
N LEU A 11 -18.89 5.50 -13.67
CA LEU A 11 -18.72 5.82 -15.09
C LEU A 11 -17.26 5.62 -15.52
N LEU A 12 -16.73 4.44 -15.17
CA LEU A 12 -15.37 4.02 -15.53
C LEU A 12 -15.42 2.65 -16.20
N ASP A 13 -14.55 2.46 -17.19
CA ASP A 13 -14.13 1.12 -17.61
C ASP A 13 -12.75 0.84 -17.04
N PHE A 14 -12.55 -0.40 -16.60
CA PHE A 14 -11.29 -0.87 -16.06
C PHE A 14 -10.85 -2.16 -16.73
N GLU A 15 -9.56 -2.26 -16.98
CA GLU A 15 -8.92 -3.43 -17.54
C GLU A 15 -7.63 -3.75 -16.79
N ARG A 16 -7.40 -5.03 -16.54
CA ARG A 16 -6.15 -5.57 -16.00
C ARG A 16 -5.67 -6.75 -16.84
N GLU A 17 -4.44 -6.65 -17.33
CA GLU A 17 -3.69 -7.76 -17.89
C GLU A 17 -2.68 -8.27 -16.87
N ILE A 18 -2.60 -9.59 -16.68
CA ILE A 18 -1.61 -10.26 -15.85
C ILE A 18 -0.89 -11.29 -16.71
N ARG A 19 0.44 -11.18 -16.76
CA ARG A 19 1.33 -12.13 -17.45
C ARG A 19 2.28 -12.71 -16.42
N LEU A 20 2.33 -14.04 -16.34
CA LEU A 20 3.30 -14.73 -15.50
C LEU A 20 4.60 -14.84 -16.29
N GLU A 21 5.69 -14.41 -15.67
CA GLU A 21 7.05 -14.50 -16.20
C GLU A 21 7.83 -15.55 -15.38
N PRO A 22 8.92 -16.13 -15.93
CA PRO A 22 9.80 -17.00 -15.16
C PRO A 22 10.33 -16.32 -13.89
N GLY A 23 10.74 -17.13 -12.90
CA GLY A 23 11.34 -16.60 -11.67
C GLY A 23 10.33 -16.08 -10.63
N GLY A 24 9.06 -16.47 -10.72
CA GLY A 24 8.04 -16.13 -9.73
C GLY A 24 7.54 -14.69 -9.85
N VAL A 25 7.53 -14.15 -11.08
CA VAL A 25 7.15 -12.76 -11.38
C VAL A 25 5.81 -12.72 -12.10
N ALA A 26 4.96 -11.77 -11.73
CA ALA A 26 3.77 -11.41 -12.47
C ALA A 26 3.91 -9.96 -12.94
N ARG A 27 3.86 -9.75 -14.25
CA ARG A 27 3.75 -8.41 -14.85
C ARG A 27 2.27 -8.05 -14.96
N ILE A 28 1.92 -6.91 -14.38
CA ILE A 28 0.56 -6.40 -14.39
C ILE A 28 0.52 -5.06 -15.12
N ARG A 29 -0.41 -4.95 -16.08
CA ARG A 29 -0.75 -3.70 -16.77
C ARG A 29 -2.22 -3.42 -16.54
N GLU A 30 -2.53 -2.21 -16.14
CA GLU A 30 -3.88 -1.78 -15.86
C GLU A 30 -4.23 -0.53 -16.64
N THR A 31 -5.47 -0.43 -17.10
CA THR A 31 -5.99 0.78 -17.73
C THR A 31 -7.34 1.14 -17.13
N VAL A 32 -7.48 2.40 -16.72
CA VAL A 32 -8.75 3.00 -16.28
C VAL A 32 -9.16 4.06 -17.29
N THR A 33 -10.42 4.01 -17.73
CA THR A 33 -10.98 4.93 -18.73
C THR A 33 -12.17 5.67 -18.12
N ASN A 34 -12.19 6.99 -18.25
CA ASN A 34 -13.31 7.83 -17.85
C ASN A 34 -14.37 7.87 -18.94
N LEU A 35 -15.60 7.47 -18.61
CA LEU A 35 -16.70 7.45 -19.57
C LEU A 35 -17.46 8.78 -19.61
N THR A 36 -17.11 9.75 -18.77
CA THR A 36 -17.75 11.07 -18.72
C THR A 36 -17.05 12.08 -19.62
N ALA A 37 -17.75 13.16 -19.96
CA ALA A 37 -17.20 14.30 -20.70
C ALA A 37 -16.55 15.36 -19.79
N MET A 38 -16.18 14.99 -18.56
CA MET A 38 -15.59 15.90 -17.58
C MET A 38 -14.36 15.26 -16.94
N ASP A 39 -13.35 16.06 -16.64
CA ASP A 39 -12.18 15.61 -15.86
C ASP A 39 -12.62 15.21 -14.45
N ARG A 40 -12.00 14.17 -13.89
CA ARG A 40 -12.35 13.69 -12.54
C ARG A 40 -11.11 13.32 -11.73
N PRO A 41 -11.10 13.61 -10.42
CA PRO A 41 -10.09 13.08 -9.53
C PRO A 41 -10.37 11.60 -9.26
N ILE A 42 -9.33 10.77 -9.36
CA ILE A 42 -9.39 9.35 -9.04
C ILE A 42 -8.42 9.02 -7.89
N ALA A 43 -8.92 8.25 -6.93
CA ALA A 43 -8.10 7.49 -6.01
C ALA A 43 -7.95 6.08 -6.60
N TRP A 44 -6.72 5.68 -6.88
CA TRP A 44 -6.39 4.42 -7.53
C TRP A 44 -5.27 3.76 -6.74
N THR A 45 -5.59 2.64 -6.08
CA THR A 45 -4.71 1.98 -5.11
C THR A 45 -4.76 0.47 -5.33
N GLN A 46 -3.60 -0.16 -5.22
CA GLN A 46 -3.45 -1.61 -5.15
C GLN A 46 -3.44 -2.02 -3.69
N HIS A 47 -4.53 -2.65 -3.23
CA HIS A 47 -4.73 -2.98 -1.82
C HIS A 47 -4.08 -4.33 -1.44
N VAL A 48 -2.76 -4.46 -1.67
CA VAL A 48 -2.05 -5.71 -1.40
C VAL A 48 -2.13 -6.02 0.09
N THR A 49 -2.68 -7.19 0.42
CA THR A 49 -2.91 -7.59 1.81
C THR A 49 -2.30 -8.95 2.06
N LEU A 50 -1.45 -9.04 3.08
CA LEU A 50 -0.82 -10.26 3.51
C LEU A 50 -1.47 -10.73 4.81
N GLY A 51 -1.59 -12.05 5.00
CA GLY A 51 -2.14 -12.65 6.20
C GLY A 51 -1.35 -13.89 6.60
N PRO A 52 -1.74 -14.57 7.70
CA PRO A 52 -1.16 -15.85 8.08
C PRO A 52 -1.27 -16.89 6.95
N PRO A 53 -0.29 -17.80 6.82
CA PRO A 53 0.88 -17.96 7.69
C PRO A 53 2.03 -16.99 7.38
N PHE A 54 1.94 -16.16 6.34
CA PHE A 54 3.04 -15.27 5.96
C PHE A 54 3.19 -14.06 6.91
N ILE A 55 2.09 -13.54 7.44
CA ILE A 55 2.11 -12.51 8.48
C ILE A 55 2.08 -13.18 9.86
N GLU A 56 3.20 -13.07 10.57
CA GLU A 56 3.41 -13.58 11.91
C GLU A 56 3.88 -12.43 12.84
N PRO A 57 3.14 -12.16 13.94
CA PRO A 57 3.49 -11.16 14.95
C PRO A 57 4.93 -11.25 15.44
N GLY A 58 5.68 -10.16 15.34
CA GLY A 58 7.09 -10.08 15.76
C GLY A 58 8.08 -10.77 14.82
N ILE A 59 7.64 -11.47 13.76
CA ILE A 59 8.51 -12.30 12.90
C ILE A 59 8.55 -11.80 11.46
N SER A 60 7.42 -11.49 10.85
CA SER A 60 7.42 -10.96 9.47
C SER A 60 8.06 -9.59 9.43
N ARG A 61 8.78 -9.33 8.34
CA ARG A 61 9.51 -8.09 8.09
C ARG A 61 9.05 -7.44 6.80
N LEU A 62 9.14 -6.12 6.70
CA LEU A 62 8.86 -5.37 5.48
C LEU A 62 9.75 -4.14 5.37
N ASP A 63 9.98 -3.67 4.15
CA ASP A 63 10.70 -2.42 3.90
C ASP A 63 10.30 -1.80 2.55
N PHE A 64 10.50 -0.50 2.43
CA PHE A 64 10.24 0.30 1.24
C PHE A 64 10.94 1.68 1.33
N PRO A 65 11.21 2.33 0.19
CA PRO A 65 11.94 3.60 0.16
C PRO A 65 10.99 4.77 0.44
N ALA A 66 10.96 5.22 1.70
CA ALA A 66 10.22 6.41 2.12
C ALA A 66 11.03 7.27 3.10
N GLN A 67 10.93 8.59 2.96
CA GLN A 67 11.55 9.56 3.87
C GLN A 67 10.53 10.32 4.71
N ARG A 68 9.32 10.55 4.19
CA ARG A 68 8.28 11.33 4.87
C ARG A 68 7.01 10.50 5.04
N SER A 69 6.60 10.36 6.29
CA SER A 69 5.44 9.54 6.67
C SER A 69 4.50 10.32 7.58
N MET A 70 3.24 9.89 7.61
CA MET A 70 2.22 10.46 8.49
C MET A 70 1.29 9.36 9.01
N VAL A 71 0.99 9.39 10.31
CA VAL A 71 -0.07 8.58 10.90
C VAL A 71 -1.41 9.12 10.48
N PHE A 72 -2.33 8.24 10.07
CA PHE A 72 -3.68 8.66 9.72
C PHE A 72 -4.30 9.49 10.85
N PRO A 73 -4.86 10.69 10.56
CA PRO A 73 -5.24 11.64 11.61
C PRO A 73 -6.49 11.23 12.40
N ILE A 74 -7.19 10.18 11.99
CA ILE A 74 -8.35 9.65 12.70
C ILE A 74 -7.94 8.34 13.35
N ASN A 75 -8.26 8.21 14.64
CA ASN A 75 -8.11 6.93 15.32
C ASN A 75 -9.20 5.95 14.87
N LEU A 76 -8.80 4.85 14.23
CA LEU A 76 -9.73 3.86 13.67
C LEU A 76 -9.98 2.67 14.59
N SER A 77 -9.26 2.57 15.71
CA SER A 77 -9.35 1.43 16.63
C SER A 77 -8.90 1.78 18.04
N GLU A 78 -9.49 1.14 19.05
CA GLU A 78 -8.99 1.19 20.43
C GLU A 78 -7.57 0.59 20.56
N HIS A 79 -7.21 -0.34 19.67
CA HIS A 79 -5.89 -0.98 19.62
C HIS A 79 -4.86 -0.21 18.78
N GLN A 80 -5.22 0.97 18.24
CA GLN A 80 -4.25 1.82 17.55
C GLN A 80 -3.32 2.48 18.56
N ARG A 81 -2.02 2.25 18.42
CA ARG A 81 -1.00 2.81 19.32
C ARG A 81 -0.33 4.07 18.79
N TYR A 82 -0.31 4.24 17.47
CA TYR A 82 0.36 5.36 16.82
C TYR A 82 -0.35 6.69 17.12
N GLN A 83 0.43 7.74 17.35
CA GLN A 83 -0.06 9.09 17.62
C GLN A 83 -0.77 9.65 16.37
N PRO A 84 -2.10 9.88 16.38
CA PRO A 84 -2.82 10.33 15.20
C PRO A 84 -2.28 11.65 14.64
N GLY A 85 -2.09 11.71 13.33
CA GLY A 85 -1.63 12.91 12.63
C GLY A 85 -0.14 13.21 12.78
N ALA A 86 0.62 12.40 13.55
CA ALA A 86 2.05 12.60 13.68
C ALA A 86 2.77 12.42 12.34
N VAL A 87 3.68 13.34 12.04
CA VAL A 87 4.62 13.26 10.91
C VAL A 87 5.93 12.67 11.42
N PHE A 88 6.50 11.73 10.69
CA PHE A 88 7.71 11.01 11.10
C PHE A 88 8.55 10.56 9.91
N GLY A 89 9.81 10.23 10.17
CA GLY A 89 10.68 9.56 9.21
C GLY A 89 10.48 8.05 9.28
N TRP A 90 10.28 7.41 8.12
CA TRP A 90 10.27 5.95 8.06
C TRP A 90 11.62 5.41 8.61
N PRO A 91 11.63 4.32 9.42
CA PRO A 91 10.50 3.44 9.78
C PRO A 91 9.93 3.64 11.19
N VAL A 92 10.40 4.66 11.93
CA VAL A 92 10.13 4.78 13.37
C VAL A 92 8.94 5.71 13.62
N VAL A 93 7.81 5.12 14.02
CA VAL A 93 6.56 5.84 14.27
C VAL A 93 6.41 6.22 15.76
N PRO A 94 5.94 7.43 16.09
CA PRO A 94 5.63 7.80 17.47
C PRO A 94 4.31 7.19 17.94
N ASN A 95 4.31 6.71 19.18
CA ASN A 95 3.13 6.18 19.87
C ASN A 95 2.47 7.24 20.76
N LYS A 96 1.21 6.99 21.11
CA LYS A 96 0.40 7.85 22.00
C LYS A 96 0.96 7.97 23.42
N ASP A 97 1.72 6.98 23.88
CA ASP A 97 2.34 6.94 25.21
C ASP A 97 3.74 7.59 25.28
N GLY A 98 4.18 8.19 24.17
CA GLY A 98 5.51 8.82 24.05
C GLY A 98 6.63 7.84 23.67
N SER A 99 6.36 6.53 23.60
CA SER A 99 7.29 5.56 23.03
C SER A 99 7.32 5.61 21.50
N VAL A 100 8.13 4.76 20.88
CA VAL A 100 8.19 4.59 19.43
C VAL A 100 8.04 3.13 19.02
N SER A 101 7.68 2.88 17.76
CA SER A 101 7.64 1.55 17.17
C SER A 101 8.33 1.52 15.81
N ASP A 102 8.98 0.40 15.50
CA ASP A 102 9.58 0.17 14.19
C ASP A 102 8.57 -0.55 13.29
N LEU A 103 8.12 0.14 12.24
CA LEU A 103 7.11 -0.38 11.31
C LEU A 103 7.64 -1.44 10.33
N ARG A 104 8.97 -1.69 10.30
CA ARG A 104 9.54 -2.79 9.51
C ARG A 104 9.21 -4.16 10.09
N ILE A 105 8.75 -4.22 11.33
CA ILE A 105 8.41 -5.45 12.04
C ILE A 105 6.91 -5.49 12.26
N PHE A 106 6.25 -6.55 11.81
CA PHE A 106 4.84 -6.71 12.14
C PHE A 106 4.68 -6.78 13.67
N SER A 107 3.75 -6.01 14.22
CA SER A 107 3.57 -5.82 15.65
C SER A 107 3.52 -7.15 16.41
N ALA A 108 4.37 -7.28 17.43
CA ALA A 108 4.38 -8.44 18.33
C ALA A 108 3.26 -8.39 19.40
N SER A 109 2.49 -7.30 19.46
CA SER A 109 1.40 -7.17 20.42
C SER A 109 0.28 -8.15 20.12
N ARG A 110 -0.41 -8.60 21.17
CA ARG A 110 -1.55 -9.53 21.04
C ARG A 110 -2.64 -8.98 20.12
N ASN A 111 -2.93 -7.69 20.28
CA ASN A 111 -3.88 -6.94 19.48
C ASN A 111 -3.22 -5.61 19.06
N SER A 112 -3.37 -5.22 17.81
CA SER A 112 -2.87 -3.94 17.32
C SER A 112 -3.55 -3.55 16.01
N ALA A 113 -3.55 -2.26 15.71
CA ALA A 113 -4.09 -1.69 14.50
C ALA A 113 -3.41 -0.37 14.16
N GLY A 114 -3.57 0.08 12.92
CA GLY A 114 -3.11 1.39 12.53
C GLY A 114 -3.17 1.60 11.03
N VAL A 115 -3.10 2.87 10.63
CA VAL A 115 -2.93 3.28 9.23
C VAL A 115 -1.88 4.38 9.18
N THR A 116 -0.86 4.20 8.33
CA THR A 116 0.17 5.20 8.07
C THR A 116 0.36 5.38 6.57
N GLY A 117 0.58 6.62 6.14
CA GLY A 117 0.85 6.97 4.75
C GLY A 117 2.31 7.40 4.60
N HIS A 118 2.94 6.95 3.53
CA HIS A 118 4.38 7.08 3.27
C HIS A 118 4.60 7.60 1.86
N ALA A 119 5.30 8.72 1.72
CA ALA A 119 5.71 9.23 0.43
C ALA A 119 6.89 8.40 -0.09
N VAL A 120 6.74 7.82 -1.29
CA VAL A 120 7.85 7.16 -1.97
C VAL A 120 8.93 8.20 -2.26
N ASP A 121 10.17 7.87 -1.92
CA ASP A 121 11.34 8.74 -2.05
C ASP A 121 11.39 9.47 -3.39
N GLU A 122 11.62 10.79 -3.35
CA GLU A 122 11.57 11.64 -4.54
C GLU A 122 12.67 11.36 -5.57
N ASP A 123 13.82 10.86 -5.10
CA ASP A 123 14.96 10.49 -5.94
C ASP A 123 14.74 9.17 -6.70
N ARG A 124 13.63 8.46 -6.46
CA ARG A 124 13.35 7.16 -7.07
C ARG A 124 12.48 7.31 -8.32
N VAL A 125 12.90 6.67 -9.41
CA VAL A 125 12.04 6.47 -10.60
C VAL A 125 10.93 5.46 -10.30
N ASN A 126 11.26 4.41 -9.53
CA ASN A 126 10.35 3.32 -9.17
C ASN A 126 10.12 3.27 -7.66
N GLY A 127 8.87 3.09 -7.26
CA GLY A 127 8.56 2.63 -5.91
C GLY A 127 8.66 1.12 -5.82
N PHE A 128 8.91 0.62 -4.63
CA PHE A 128 8.81 -0.80 -4.32
C PHE A 128 8.38 -1.00 -2.88
N PHE A 129 7.90 -2.20 -2.57
CA PHE A 129 8.00 -2.73 -1.22
C PHE A 129 8.44 -4.18 -1.28
N ILE A 130 9.04 -4.62 -0.18
CA ILE A 130 9.38 -6.01 0.06
C ILE A 130 8.79 -6.43 1.40
N ALA A 131 8.32 -7.67 1.45
CA ALA A 131 7.92 -8.35 2.67
C ALA A 131 8.62 -9.71 2.73
N TRP A 132 9.10 -10.08 3.90
CA TRP A 132 9.90 -11.28 4.10
C TRP A 132 9.51 -12.00 5.38
N HIS A 133 9.45 -13.32 5.30
CA HIS A 133 9.30 -14.18 6.46
C HIS A 133 10.56 -15.03 6.64
N PRO A 134 11.34 -14.85 7.74
CA PRO A 134 12.58 -15.60 7.97
C PRO A 134 12.37 -17.10 8.05
N GLY A 135 11.42 -17.57 8.88
CA GLY A 135 11.17 -19.00 9.06
C GLY A 135 10.67 -19.74 7.82
N LEU A 136 9.91 -19.07 6.94
CA LEU A 136 9.45 -19.64 5.67
C LEU A 136 10.49 -19.47 4.55
N GLU A 137 11.51 -18.63 4.75
CA GLU A 137 12.43 -18.16 3.72
C GLU A 137 11.72 -17.64 2.46
N VAL A 138 10.59 -16.96 2.62
CA VAL A 138 9.81 -16.39 1.50
C VAL A 138 9.95 -14.88 1.49
N LEU A 139 10.35 -14.34 0.34
CA LEU A 139 10.34 -12.92 0.02
C LEU A 139 9.26 -12.67 -1.05
N CYS A 140 8.40 -11.69 -0.83
CA CYS A 140 7.49 -11.18 -1.84
C CYS A 140 7.53 -9.66 -1.91
N GLY A 141 7.07 -9.09 -3.01
CA GLY A 141 7.11 -7.64 -3.16
C GLY A 141 6.50 -7.16 -4.46
N TYR A 142 6.45 -5.85 -4.58
CA TYR A 142 5.94 -5.15 -5.75
C TYR A 142 6.91 -4.07 -6.19
N VAL A 143 6.95 -3.77 -7.48
CA VAL A 143 7.73 -2.67 -8.07
C VAL A 143 6.84 -1.93 -9.05
N TRP A 144 6.77 -0.60 -8.97
CA TRP A 144 5.90 0.23 -9.81
C TRP A 144 6.59 1.56 -10.16
N ARG A 145 6.11 2.26 -11.19
CA ARG A 145 6.60 3.61 -11.50
C ARG A 145 6.09 4.58 -10.43
N ARG A 146 7.00 5.30 -9.77
CA ARG A 146 6.64 6.27 -8.73
C ARG A 146 5.67 7.34 -9.24
N ALA A 147 5.86 7.78 -10.49
CA ALA A 147 5.00 8.78 -11.12
C ALA A 147 3.52 8.33 -11.24
N ASP A 148 3.25 7.03 -11.28
CA ASP A 148 1.89 6.51 -11.29
C ASP A 148 1.29 6.44 -9.88
N PHE A 149 2.10 6.02 -8.91
CA PHE A 149 1.68 5.78 -7.52
C PHE A 149 2.76 6.28 -6.55
N PRO A 150 2.67 7.54 -6.08
CA PRO A 150 3.70 8.12 -5.22
C PRO A 150 3.54 7.81 -3.74
N TRP A 151 2.50 7.05 -3.36
CA TRP A 151 2.16 6.75 -1.97
C TRP A 151 2.17 5.25 -1.68
N ILE A 152 2.60 4.92 -0.45
CA ILE A 152 2.38 3.63 0.20
C ILE A 152 1.53 3.89 1.45
N SER A 153 0.45 3.13 1.64
CA SER A 153 -0.36 3.08 2.86
C SER A 153 -0.11 1.74 3.53
N LEU A 154 0.35 1.76 4.78
CA LEU A 154 0.36 0.58 5.63
C LEU A 154 -0.93 0.53 6.42
N TRP A 155 -1.66 -0.56 6.30
CA TRP A 155 -2.83 -0.86 7.13
C TRP A 155 -2.58 -2.09 7.98
N GLU A 156 -2.81 -1.97 9.28
CA GLU A 156 -2.64 -3.06 10.24
C GLU A 156 -3.99 -3.45 10.84
N GLU A 157 -4.30 -4.74 10.77
CA GLU A 157 -5.33 -5.40 11.54
C GLU A 157 -4.74 -6.62 12.22
N ASN A 158 -4.60 -6.58 13.53
CA ASN A 158 -4.17 -7.72 14.32
C ASN A 158 -5.15 -7.92 15.46
N ARG A 159 -6.16 -8.76 15.22
CA ARG A 159 -7.20 -9.18 16.18
C ARG A 159 -7.90 -8.00 16.84
N SER A 160 -7.95 -6.85 16.17
CA SER A 160 -8.42 -5.60 16.74
C SER A 160 -9.93 -5.45 16.60
N ARG A 161 -10.51 -5.89 15.50
CA ARG A 161 -11.95 -5.72 15.25
C ARG A 161 -12.72 -6.93 15.79
N ALA A 162 -13.67 -6.67 16.69
CA ALA A 162 -14.49 -7.72 17.31
C ALA A 162 -15.81 -8.02 16.58
N PHE A 163 -16.34 -7.06 15.81
CA PHE A 163 -17.61 -7.25 15.10
C PHE A 163 -17.46 -8.22 13.91
N PRO A 164 -18.53 -8.94 13.51
CA PRO A 164 -18.47 -9.82 12.34
C PRO A 164 -18.12 -9.07 11.04
N PRO A 165 -17.33 -9.65 10.12
CA PRO A 165 -16.78 -11.01 10.16
C PRO A 165 -15.42 -11.14 10.89
N TRP A 166 -14.90 -10.07 11.49
CA TRP A 166 -13.55 -10.02 12.07
C TRP A 166 -13.39 -10.88 13.33
N ASN A 167 -14.42 -10.90 14.19
CA ASN A 167 -14.55 -11.76 15.36
C ASN A 167 -13.33 -11.77 16.31
N GLY A 168 -12.48 -10.74 16.30
CA GLY A 168 -11.27 -10.66 17.12
C GLY A 168 -10.18 -11.68 16.74
N VAL A 169 -10.25 -12.29 15.56
CA VAL A 169 -9.33 -13.35 15.13
C VAL A 169 -8.52 -13.01 13.88
N THR A 170 -8.97 -12.04 13.09
CA THR A 170 -8.30 -11.67 11.84
C THR A 170 -6.92 -11.08 12.08
N VAL A 171 -5.94 -11.52 11.28
CA VAL A 171 -4.61 -10.92 11.19
C VAL A 171 -4.38 -10.59 9.72
N ALA A 172 -4.12 -9.32 9.42
CA ALA A 172 -3.89 -8.80 8.09
C ALA A 172 -2.96 -7.58 8.13
N HIS A 173 -2.08 -7.49 7.13
CA HIS A 173 -1.20 -6.35 6.91
C HIS A 173 -1.35 -5.90 5.45
N GLY A 174 -1.93 -4.72 5.25
CA GLY A 174 -1.97 -4.02 3.97
C GLY A 174 -0.65 -3.32 3.68
N LEU A 175 -0.04 -3.60 2.52
CA LEU A 175 1.09 -2.88 1.95
C LEU A 175 0.62 -2.27 0.63
N GLU A 176 -0.14 -1.19 0.75
CA GLU A 176 -0.96 -0.69 -0.33
C GLU A 176 -0.23 0.43 -1.05
N PHE A 177 -0.12 0.41 -2.38
CA PHE A 177 0.49 1.51 -3.12
C PHE A 177 -0.53 2.14 -4.07
N GLY A 178 -0.49 3.46 -4.21
CA GLY A 178 -1.51 4.15 -4.99
C GLY A 178 -1.31 5.65 -5.18
N ALA A 179 -2.34 6.26 -5.74
CA ALA A 179 -2.45 7.69 -5.96
C ALA A 179 -2.73 8.47 -4.67
N SER A 180 -3.09 7.80 -3.57
CA SER A 180 -3.57 8.41 -2.33
C SER A 180 -2.84 7.83 -1.10
N PRO A 181 -2.48 8.65 -0.09
CA PRO A 181 -1.81 8.19 1.12
C PRO A 181 -2.70 7.43 2.09
N PHE A 182 -4.02 7.61 2.00
CA PHE A 182 -4.98 7.11 2.98
C PHE A 182 -6.29 6.67 2.33
N ALA A 183 -6.98 5.72 2.98
CA ALA A 183 -8.34 5.31 2.64
C ALA A 183 -9.37 6.36 3.12
N GLU A 184 -9.45 7.48 2.40
CA GLU A 184 -10.41 8.56 2.64
C GLU A 184 -11.49 8.62 1.55
N GLY A 185 -12.64 9.20 1.88
CA GLY A 185 -13.69 9.46 0.88
C GLY A 185 -13.26 10.52 -0.13
N ARG A 186 -13.75 10.41 -1.38
CA ARG A 186 -13.35 11.29 -2.52
C ARG A 186 -13.32 12.78 -2.19
N ARG A 187 -14.35 13.29 -1.49
CA ARG A 187 -14.41 14.71 -1.10
C ARG A 187 -13.19 15.10 -0.27
N LYS A 188 -12.89 14.33 0.78
CA LYS A 188 -11.76 14.58 1.67
C LYS A 188 -10.42 14.46 0.95
N THR A 189 -10.28 13.49 0.04
CA THR A 189 -9.10 13.33 -0.81
C THR A 189 -8.86 14.57 -1.69
N VAL A 190 -9.93 15.15 -2.25
CA VAL A 190 -9.87 16.36 -3.08
C VAL A 190 -9.58 17.61 -2.25
N GLU A 191 -10.26 17.77 -1.12
CA GLU A 191 -10.05 18.87 -0.17
C GLU A 191 -8.62 18.88 0.37
N ARG A 192 -8.05 17.70 0.64
CA ARG A 192 -6.66 17.55 1.03
C ARG A 192 -5.72 18.08 -0.05
N GLY A 193 -5.98 17.77 -1.32
CA GLY A 193 -5.22 18.25 -2.47
C GLY A 193 -3.84 17.60 -2.59
N SER A 194 -2.98 17.87 -1.61
CA SER A 194 -1.63 17.35 -1.51
C SER A 194 -1.24 17.01 -0.06
N LEU A 195 -0.24 16.16 0.08
CA LEU A 195 0.46 15.90 1.34
C LEU A 195 1.95 15.84 1.03
N PHE A 196 2.77 16.54 1.81
CA PHE A 196 4.22 16.62 1.57
C PHE A 196 4.61 17.11 0.15
N GLY A 197 3.76 17.92 -0.47
CA GLY A 197 3.95 18.41 -1.84
C GLY A 197 3.56 17.42 -2.94
N LEU A 198 3.15 16.20 -2.60
CA LEU A 198 2.68 15.20 -3.55
C LEU A 198 1.14 15.24 -3.65
N PRO A 199 0.57 15.11 -4.86
CA PRO A 199 -0.89 15.05 -5.01
C PRO A 199 -1.45 13.81 -4.30
N THR A 200 -2.65 13.93 -3.74
CA THR A 200 -3.33 12.82 -3.03
C THR A 200 -4.38 12.12 -3.88
N TYR A 201 -4.44 12.45 -5.17
CA TYR A 201 -5.26 11.81 -6.20
C TYR A 201 -4.61 12.04 -7.57
N ARG A 202 -5.10 11.35 -8.61
CA ARG A 202 -4.74 11.65 -10.01
C ARG A 202 -5.92 12.27 -10.73
N TRP A 203 -5.66 13.17 -11.66
CA TRP A 203 -6.67 13.62 -12.62
C TRP A 203 -6.80 12.59 -13.75
N LEU A 204 -8.04 12.20 -14.04
CA LEU A 204 -8.40 11.39 -15.19
C LEU A 204 -9.24 12.27 -16.12
N ALA A 205 -8.68 12.57 -17.30
CA ALA A 205 -9.29 13.50 -18.25
C ALA A 205 -10.65 13.00 -18.76
N ALA A 206 -11.48 13.94 -19.22
CA ALA A 206 -12.73 13.67 -19.93
C ALA A 206 -12.49 12.68 -21.08
N LYS A 207 -13.25 11.58 -21.12
CA LYS A 207 -13.09 10.50 -22.12
C LYS A 207 -11.69 9.91 -22.24
N GLY A 208 -10.79 10.24 -21.30
CA GLY A 208 -9.40 9.82 -21.33
C GLY A 208 -9.16 8.52 -20.57
N SER A 209 -7.96 7.97 -20.77
CA SER A 209 -7.48 6.77 -20.09
C SER A 209 -6.14 7.02 -19.42
N LEU A 210 -5.93 6.36 -18.27
CA LEU A 210 -4.61 6.24 -17.64
C LEU A 210 -4.21 4.78 -17.60
N THR A 211 -2.93 4.51 -17.84
CA THR A 211 -2.35 3.17 -17.73
C THR A 211 -1.22 3.16 -16.71
N ALA A 212 -1.24 2.17 -15.82
CA ALA A 212 -0.15 1.88 -14.90
C ALA A 212 0.39 0.48 -15.15
N GLU A 213 1.71 0.31 -14.96
CA GLU A 213 2.38 -0.99 -15.00
C GLU A 213 3.15 -1.21 -13.71
N TYR A 214 3.11 -2.43 -13.22
CA TYR A 214 3.82 -2.86 -12.03
C TYR A 214 4.12 -4.36 -12.07
N LEU A 215 5.11 -4.77 -11.30
CA LEU A 215 5.48 -6.16 -11.09
C LEU A 215 5.06 -6.59 -9.69
N ALA A 216 4.60 -7.83 -9.56
CA ALA A 216 4.57 -8.56 -8.31
C ALA A 216 5.58 -9.70 -8.41
N PHE A 217 6.24 -10.04 -7.31
CA PHE A 217 7.15 -11.18 -7.27
C PHE A 217 7.08 -11.95 -5.96
N ALA A 218 7.40 -13.24 -6.01
CA ALA A 218 7.61 -14.08 -4.84
C ALA A 218 8.73 -15.09 -5.11
N ARG A 219 9.64 -15.25 -4.16
CA ARG A 219 10.78 -16.17 -4.28
C ARG A 219 11.27 -16.65 -2.92
N ARG A 220 12.07 -17.71 -2.95
CA ARG A 220 12.82 -18.13 -1.77
C ARG A 220 13.97 -17.14 -1.50
N SER A 221 14.18 -16.79 -0.23
CA SER A 221 15.30 -15.96 0.22
C SER A 221 15.61 -16.24 1.69
N THR A 222 16.86 -16.55 2.00
CA THR A 222 17.34 -16.76 3.37
C THR A 222 17.63 -15.45 4.11
N VAL A 223 17.63 -14.32 3.38
CA VAL A 223 17.84 -12.98 3.91
C VAL A 223 16.85 -12.00 3.27
N MET A 224 16.52 -10.93 3.99
CA MET A 224 15.80 -9.81 3.41
C MET A 224 16.80 -8.84 2.75
N PRO A 225 16.67 -8.56 1.44
CA PRO A 225 17.49 -7.52 0.80
C PRO A 225 17.05 -6.14 1.27
N ALA A 226 17.93 -5.13 1.16
CA ALA A 226 17.57 -3.74 1.45
C ALA A 226 16.88 -3.05 0.25
N GLU A 227 17.01 -3.62 -0.94
CA GLU A 227 16.51 -3.08 -2.21
C GLU A 227 15.69 -4.13 -2.95
N GLN A 228 14.88 -3.71 -3.93
CA GLN A 228 14.26 -4.69 -4.81
C GLN A 228 15.34 -5.51 -5.56
N PRO A 229 15.08 -6.79 -5.89
CA PRO A 229 16.06 -7.60 -6.61
C PRO A 229 16.40 -6.98 -7.97
N ALA A 230 17.67 -7.03 -8.36
CA ALA A 230 18.19 -6.31 -9.53
C ALA A 230 17.54 -6.74 -10.86
N GLU A 231 17.06 -7.98 -10.93
CA GLU A 231 16.37 -8.59 -12.05
C GLU A 231 14.88 -8.20 -12.15
N ILE A 232 14.30 -7.63 -11.09
CA ILE A 232 12.91 -7.16 -11.05
C ILE A 232 12.89 -5.68 -11.42
N ARG A 233 12.76 -5.40 -12.72
CA ARG A 233 12.67 -4.04 -13.26
C ARG A 233 11.51 -3.93 -14.24
N LEU A 234 10.82 -2.78 -14.18
CA LEU A 234 9.69 -2.46 -15.06
C LEU A 234 10.13 -2.32 -16.50
#